data_AF-A0A519GLC7-F1
#
_entry.id   AF-A0A519GLC7-F1
#
_cell.length_a   1.000
_cell.length_b   1.000
_cell.length_c   1.000
_cell.angle_alpha   90.00
_cell.angle_beta   90.00
_cell.angle_gamma   90.00
#
_symmetry.space_group_name_H-M   'P 1'
#
loop_
_entity.id
_entity.type
_entity.pdbx_description
1 polymer ?
#
loop_
_entity_poly.entity_id
_entity_poly.type
_entity_poly.pdbx_seq_one_letter_code
_entity_poly.pdbx_strand_id
1 'polypeptide(L)'
;MPPDLLAHALAAKGFMPTDEGELLHRVAVDHLGAGPALEIGTYCGKSAIYLGAAADAVDSTVFTLDHHRGSEENQAGWEHHDPTVVDPEIGLMDTLPTFRRTVQRAGLEHRVVA
;
A
#
# COMPACT_ATOMS: atom_id res chain seq x y z
N MET A 1 11.42 6.50 -8.59
CA MET A 1 10.21 5.81 -9.04
C MET A 1 9.76 6.38 -10.38
N PRO A 2 9.26 5.56 -11.32
CA PRO A 2 8.60 6.06 -12.53
C PRO A 2 7.48 7.07 -12.21
N PRO A 3 7.33 8.18 -12.97
CA PRO A 3 6.36 9.23 -12.66
C PRO A 3 4.89 8.78 -12.64
N ASP A 4 4.54 7.80 -13.46
CA ASP A 4 3.21 7.18 -13.51
C ASP A 4 2.90 6.43 -12.21
N LEU A 5 3.83 5.62 -11.70
CA LEU A 5 3.68 4.95 -10.41
C LEU A 5 3.62 5.95 -9.24
N LEU A 6 4.35 7.06 -9.33
CA LEU A 6 4.22 8.15 -8.36
C LEU A 6 2.82 8.76 -8.35
N ALA A 7 2.25 9.01 -9.52
CA ALA A 7 0.88 9.52 -9.61
C ALA A 7 -0.13 8.55 -8.98
N HIS A 8 0.03 7.24 -9.20
CA HIS A 8 -0.80 6.22 -8.55
C HIS A 8 -0.64 6.22 -7.02
N ALA A 9 0.60 6.29 -6.51
CA ALA A 9 0.86 6.34 -5.07
C ALA A 9 0.27 7.59 -4.41
N LEU A 10 0.42 8.77 -5.04
CA LEU A 10 -0.13 10.02 -4.52
C LEU A 10 -1.66 10.01 -4.48
N ALA A 11 -2.30 9.40 -5.48
CA ALA A 11 -3.75 9.26 -5.56
C ALA A 11 -4.32 8.17 -4.63
N ALA A 12 -3.50 7.20 -4.20
CA ALA A 12 -3.93 6.17 -3.28
C ALA A 12 -4.28 6.74 -1.90
N LYS A 13 -5.35 6.21 -1.31
CA LYS A 13 -5.74 6.53 0.07
C LYS A 13 -4.71 5.94 1.03
N GLY A 14 -4.31 6.70 2.05
CA GLY A 14 -3.38 6.22 3.08
C GLY A 14 -2.48 7.32 3.61
N PHE A 15 -1.69 6.95 4.62
CA PHE A 15 -0.84 7.85 5.39
C PHE A 15 0.61 7.64 4.99
N MET A 16 1.05 8.33 3.94
CA MET A 16 2.43 8.32 3.49
C MET A 16 2.72 9.68 2.84
N PRO A 17 3.34 10.62 3.58
CA PRO A 17 3.88 11.84 3.00
C PRO A 17 4.76 11.55 1.79
N THR A 18 4.79 12.46 0.82
CA THR A 18 5.47 12.21 -0.46
C THR A 18 6.97 11.98 -0.26
N ASP A 19 7.60 12.79 0.58
CA ASP A 19 9.02 12.70 0.92
C ASP A 19 9.36 11.40 1.68
N GLU A 20 8.50 10.97 2.60
CA GLU A 20 8.63 9.68 3.28
C GLU A 20 8.47 8.50 2.30
N GLY A 21 7.50 8.55 1.38
CA GLY A 21 7.31 7.52 0.36
C GLY A 21 8.47 7.44 -0.64
N GLU A 22 9.00 8.58 -1.06
CA GLU A 22 10.21 8.63 -1.89
C GLU A 22 11.45 8.10 -1.17
N LEU A 23 11.57 8.39 0.13
CA LEU A 23 12.61 7.78 0.98
C LEU A 23 12.43 6.26 1.05
N LEU A 24 11.22 5.77 1.32
CA LEU A 24 10.88 4.34 1.37
C LEU A 24 11.27 3.63 0.07
N HIS A 25 10.88 4.18 -1.09
CA HIS A 25 11.26 3.63 -2.39
C HIS A 25 12.78 3.55 -2.57
N ARG A 26 13.52 4.64 -2.27
CA ARG A 26 14.99 4.66 -2.43
C ARG A 26 15.66 3.60 -1.56
N VAL A 27 15.30 3.56 -0.28
CA VAL A 27 15.84 2.57 0.68
C VAL A 27 15.49 1.15 0.23
N ALA A 28 14.27 0.90 -0.24
CA ALA A 28 13.88 -0.41 -0.73
C ALA A 28 14.72 -0.84 -1.95
N VAL A 29 14.95 0.03 -2.93
CA VAL A 29 15.84 -0.26 -4.08
C VAL A 29 17.25 -0.64 -3.61
N ASP A 30 17.79 0.09 -2.64
CA ASP A 30 19.16 -0.14 -2.15
C ASP A 30 19.33 -1.44 -1.35
N HIS A 31 18.24 -1.97 -0.77
CA HIS A 31 18.32 -3.07 0.20
C HIS A 31 17.58 -4.37 -0.18
N LEU A 32 16.62 -4.33 -1.09
CA LEU A 32 15.85 -5.52 -1.51
C LEU A 32 16.74 -6.62 -2.11
N GLY A 33 17.68 -6.23 -2.97
CA GLY A 33 18.42 -7.19 -3.80
C GLY A 33 17.46 -8.14 -4.53
N ALA A 34 17.85 -9.41 -4.66
CA ALA A 34 17.02 -10.46 -5.27
C ALA A 34 16.08 -11.17 -4.27
N GLY A 35 16.05 -10.75 -2.99
CA GLY A 35 15.21 -11.35 -1.96
C GLY A 35 13.88 -10.61 -1.80
N PRO A 36 12.83 -11.24 -1.25
CA PRO A 36 11.54 -10.59 -1.09
C PRO A 36 11.52 -9.57 0.05
N ALA A 37 10.68 -8.53 -0.08
CA ALA A 37 10.31 -7.64 1.02
C ALA A 37 9.03 -8.12 1.72
N LEU A 38 8.90 -7.73 2.99
CA LEU A 38 7.67 -7.83 3.77
C LEU A 38 7.25 -6.44 4.25
N GLU A 39 6.03 -6.05 3.91
CA GLU A 39 5.30 -4.91 4.47
C GLU A 39 4.27 -5.44 5.48
N ILE A 40 4.21 -4.83 6.67
CA ILE A 40 3.20 -5.13 7.69
C ILE A 40 2.34 -3.89 7.85
N GLY A 41 1.06 -4.02 7.54
CA GLY A 41 0.14 -2.90 7.41
C GLY A 41 0.10 -2.39 5.97
N THR A 42 -0.92 -2.81 5.24
CA THR A 42 -1.13 -2.52 3.81
C THR A 42 -2.11 -1.36 3.62
N TYR A 43 -3.13 -1.28 4.47
CA TYR A 43 -4.26 -0.37 4.35
C TYR A 43 -4.86 -0.43 2.92
N CYS A 44 -4.90 0.71 2.22
CA CYS A 44 -5.37 0.82 0.84
C CYS A 44 -4.23 0.74 -0.20
N GLY A 45 -3.00 0.41 0.19
CA GLY A 45 -1.90 0.10 -0.73
C GLY A 45 -1.02 1.27 -1.18
N LYS A 46 -1.05 2.41 -0.48
CA LYS A 46 -0.22 3.57 -0.85
C LYS A 46 1.28 3.28 -0.78
N SER A 47 1.75 2.79 0.37
CA SER A 47 3.14 2.37 0.58
C SER A 47 3.49 1.13 -0.25
N ALA A 48 2.54 0.21 -0.44
CA ALA A 48 2.68 -0.95 -1.31
C ALA A 48 3.06 -0.57 -2.76
N ILE A 49 2.56 0.56 -3.31
CA ILE A 49 2.98 1.05 -4.64
C ILE A 49 4.46 1.46 -4.63
N TYR A 50 4.91 2.19 -3.61
CA TYR A 50 6.32 2.60 -3.50
C TYR A 50 7.25 1.38 -3.41
N LEU A 51 6.88 0.39 -2.60
CA LEU A 51 7.63 -0.86 -2.45
C LEU A 51 7.57 -1.72 -3.71
N GLY A 52 6.40 -1.82 -4.35
CA GLY A 52 6.21 -2.58 -5.59
C GLY A 52 7.03 -1.99 -6.74
N ALA A 53 7.10 -0.67 -6.84
CA ALA A 53 7.96 0.02 -7.81
C ALA A 53 9.45 -0.24 -7.54
N ALA A 54 9.86 -0.27 -6.27
CA ALA A 54 11.23 -0.63 -5.89
C ALA A 54 11.53 -2.09 -6.26
N ALA A 55 10.62 -3.01 -5.97
CA ALA A 55 10.76 -4.42 -6.31
C ALA A 55 10.81 -4.66 -7.83
N ASP A 56 10.04 -3.92 -8.63
CA ASP A 56 10.11 -4.02 -10.09
C ASP A 56 11.48 -3.60 -10.63
N ALA A 57 12.09 -2.56 -10.04
CA ALA A 57 13.39 -2.06 -10.46
C ALA A 57 14.56 -3.02 -10.18
N VAL A 58 14.40 -3.94 -9.23
CA VAL A 58 15.46 -4.89 -8.80
C VAL A 58 15.08 -6.36 -8.99
N ASP A 59 14.01 -6.62 -9.74
CA ASP A 59 13.46 -7.96 -10.00
C ASP A 59 13.16 -8.77 -8.73
N SER A 60 12.47 -8.14 -7.79
CA SER A 60 12.06 -8.73 -6.51
C SER A 60 10.52 -8.85 -6.39
N THR A 61 10.03 -9.19 -5.21
CA THR A 61 8.61 -9.32 -4.83
C THR A 61 8.40 -8.72 -3.45
N VAL A 62 7.29 -8.02 -3.27
CA VAL A 62 6.81 -7.51 -1.98
C VAL A 62 5.66 -8.38 -1.53
N PHE A 63 5.75 -8.94 -0.33
CA PHE A 63 4.61 -9.47 0.39
C PHE A 63 4.07 -8.38 1.31
N THR A 64 2.79 -8.06 1.22
CA THR A 64 2.15 -7.08 2.08
C THR A 64 1.06 -7.76 2.90
N LEU A 65 1.15 -7.64 4.22
CA LEU A 65 0.33 -8.37 5.17
C LEU A 65 -0.56 -7.43 5.97
N ASP A 66 -1.86 -7.62 5.83
CA ASP A 66 -2.86 -6.88 6.58
C ASP A 66 -4.13 -7.72 6.74
N HIS A 67 -4.81 -7.57 7.88
CA HIS A 67 -6.16 -8.12 8.07
C HIS A 67 -7.25 -7.26 7.42
N HIS A 68 -6.88 -6.06 6.93
CA HIS A 68 -7.70 -5.09 6.22
C HIS A 68 -8.91 -4.55 6.99
N ARG A 69 -8.89 -4.72 8.32
CA ARG A 69 -9.93 -4.22 9.25
C ARG A 69 -9.59 -2.89 9.93
N GLY A 70 -8.51 -2.24 9.52
CA GLY A 70 -8.00 -1.01 10.14
C GLY A 70 -7.33 -1.28 11.48
N SER A 71 -6.39 -0.42 11.85
CA SER A 71 -5.83 -0.40 13.21
C SER A 71 -6.86 0.13 14.23
N GLU A 72 -6.52 0.10 15.52
CA GLU A 72 -7.40 0.57 16.60
C GLU A 72 -7.84 2.03 16.37
N GLU A 73 -6.89 2.88 15.98
CA GLU A 73 -7.11 4.30 15.71
C GLU A 73 -7.90 4.59 14.42
N ASN A 74 -8.17 3.58 13.59
CA ASN A 74 -9.03 3.72 12.40
C ASN A 74 -10.49 3.33 12.67
N GLN A 75 -10.81 2.83 13.87
CA GLN A 75 -12.15 2.39 14.20
C GLN A 75 -13.10 3.58 14.46
N ALA A 76 -14.40 3.33 14.30
CA ALA A 76 -15.44 4.34 14.54
C ALA A 76 -15.30 4.96 15.94
N GLY A 77 -15.27 6.29 15.99
CA GLY A 77 -15.07 7.06 17.23
C GLY A 77 -13.65 7.62 17.43
N TRP A 78 -12.69 7.25 16.57
CA TRP A 78 -11.33 7.80 16.56
C TRP A 78 -11.11 8.82 15.44
N GLU A 79 -10.09 9.68 15.60
CA GLU A 79 -9.78 10.79 14.69
C GLU A 79 -9.46 10.34 13.26
N HIS A 80 -8.86 9.15 13.09
CA HIS A 80 -8.50 8.61 11.79
C HIS A 80 -9.56 7.66 11.20
N HIS A 81 -10.77 7.63 11.77
CA HIS A 81 -11.86 6.85 11.19
C HIS A 81 -12.29 7.40 9.84
N ASP A 82 -12.25 6.54 8.82
CA ASP A 82 -12.70 6.85 7.49
C ASP A 82 -13.95 6.02 7.14
N PRO A 83 -15.15 6.64 7.15
CA PRO A 83 -16.39 5.91 6.87
C PRO A 83 -16.48 5.43 5.42
N THR A 84 -15.65 5.94 4.50
CA THR A 84 -15.68 5.56 3.07
C THR A 84 -15.06 4.20 2.79
N VAL A 85 -14.38 3.62 3.78
CA VAL A 85 -13.83 2.25 3.71
C VAL A 85 -14.55 1.29 4.65
N VAL A 86 -15.74 1.66 5.14
CA VAL A 86 -16.62 0.74 5.87
C VAL A 86 -17.45 -0.04 4.85
N ASP A 87 -17.44 -1.36 4.99
CA ASP A 87 -18.29 -2.24 4.20
C ASP A 87 -19.76 -2.07 4.63
N PRO A 88 -20.67 -1.74 3.71
CA PRO A 88 -22.05 -1.44 4.04
C PRO A 88 -22.89 -2.67 4.40
N GLU A 89 -22.46 -3.88 4.04
CA GLU A 89 -23.16 -5.13 4.35
C GLU A 89 -22.88 -5.59 5.78
N ILE A 90 -21.61 -5.55 6.20
CA ILE A 90 -21.19 -6.05 7.53
C ILE A 90 -20.95 -4.95 8.55
N GLY A 91 -20.90 -3.68 8.14
CA GLY A 91 -20.71 -2.53 9.03
C GLY A 91 -19.32 -2.44 9.65
N LEU A 92 -18.33 -3.15 9.08
CA LEU A 92 -16.94 -3.16 9.53
C LEU A 92 -16.06 -2.49 8.49
N MET A 93 -14.96 -1.88 8.94
CA MET A 93 -13.93 -1.38 8.04
C MET A 93 -13.37 -2.52 7.16
N ASP A 94 -13.24 -2.26 5.86
CA ASP A 94 -12.69 -3.20 4.87
C ASP A 94 -11.90 -2.44 3.80
N THR A 95 -10.58 -2.45 3.94
CA THR A 95 -9.68 -1.79 2.99
C THR A 95 -9.27 -2.68 1.82
N LEU A 96 -9.55 -3.99 1.88
CA LEU A 96 -9.10 -4.98 0.90
C LEU A 96 -9.62 -4.68 -0.53
N PRO A 97 -10.90 -4.35 -0.76
CA PRO A 97 -11.38 -4.01 -2.10
C PRO A 97 -10.68 -2.78 -2.70
N THR A 98 -10.36 -1.79 -1.86
CA THR A 98 -9.67 -0.58 -2.29
C THR A 98 -8.19 -0.86 -2.58
N PHE A 99 -7.53 -1.64 -1.73
CA PHE A 99 -6.17 -2.12 -1.99
C PHE A 99 -6.05 -2.86 -3.32
N ARG A 100 -6.92 -3.86 -3.58
CA ARG A 100 -6.89 -4.64 -4.84
C ARG A 100 -6.99 -3.74 -6.07
N ARG A 101 -7.92 -2.78 -6.08
CA ARG A 101 -8.05 -1.79 -7.17
C ARG A 101 -6.82 -0.89 -7.28
N THR A 102 -6.21 -0.52 -6.16
CA THR A 102 -5.05 0.38 -6.12
C THR A 102 -3.84 -0.26 -6.80
N VAL A 103 -3.51 -1.50 -6.42
CA VAL A 103 -2.38 -2.24 -7.02
C VAL A 103 -2.65 -2.59 -8.49
N GLN A 104 -3.88 -3.02 -8.82
CA GLN A 104 -4.28 -3.32 -10.20
C GLN A 104 -4.13 -2.10 -11.12
N ARG A 105 -4.60 -0.92 -10.69
CA ARG A 105 -4.47 0.31 -11.47
C ARG A 105 -3.03 0.75 -11.66
N ALA A 106 -2.17 0.48 -10.68
CA ALA A 106 -0.73 0.74 -10.79
C ALA A 106 0.01 -0.31 -11.64
N GLY A 107 -0.65 -1.40 -12.07
CA GLY A 107 -0.01 -2.45 -12.86
C GLY A 107 1.05 -3.25 -12.10
N LEU A 108 0.93 -3.35 -10.77
CA LEU A 108 1.95 -3.95 -9.89
C LEU A 108 1.53 -5.31 -9.30
N GLU A 109 0.47 -5.93 -9.81
CA GLU A 109 -0.03 -7.23 -9.31
C GLU A 109 0.98 -8.37 -9.46
N HIS A 110 1.98 -8.24 -10.35
CA HIS A 110 3.07 -9.20 -10.50
C HIS A 110 4.20 -9.03 -9.49
N ARG A 111 4.24 -7.90 -8.76
CA ARG A 111 5.29 -7.58 -7.76
C ARG A 111 4.77 -7.50 -6.34
N VAL A 112 3.49 -7.20 -6.14
CA VAL A 112 2.87 -7.04 -4.81
C VAL A 112 1.89 -8.19 -4.54
N VAL A 113 2.23 -9.02 -3.55
CA VAL A 113 1.46 -10.19 -3.12
C VAL A 113 0.83 -9.92 -1.76
N ALA A 114 -0.47 -10.20 -1.63
CA ALA A 114 -1.27 -10.00 -0.42
C ALA A 114 -2.31 -11.10 -0.26
#